data_AF-A0A2A3JTP4-F1
#
_entry.id   AF-A0A2A3JTP4-F1
#
_cell.length_a   1.000
_cell.length_b   1.000
_cell.length_c   1.000
_cell.angle_alpha   90.00
_cell.angle_beta   90.00
_cell.angle_gamma   90.00
#
_symmetry.space_group_name_H-M   'P 1'
#
loop_
_entity.id
_entity.type
_entity.pdbx_description
1 polymer ?
#
loop_
_entity_poly.entity_id
_entity_poly.type
_entity_poly.pdbx_seq_one_letter_code
_entity_poly.pdbx_strand_id
1 'polypeptide(L)' 'MAKVKLSKNREAEEGGDEKKNTSLRLSGKTLKALKMRAIEEDTSVQKIVETLIEDYLRKRRKKAR' A
#
# COMPACT_ATOMS: atom_id res chain seq x y z
N MET A 1 13.16 -34.05 -27.00
CA MET A 1 12.80 -32.80 -27.72
C MET A 1 11.27 -32.70 -27.62
N ALA A 2 10.66 -31.69 -27.00
CA ALA A 2 10.66 -30.30 -27.42
C ALA A 2 10.45 -29.30 -26.25
N LYS A 3 11.13 -28.15 -26.35
CA LYS A 3 10.84 -26.89 -25.65
C LYS A 3 9.53 -26.31 -26.17
N VAL A 4 8.71 -25.72 -25.29
CA VAL A 4 8.26 -24.29 -25.38
C VAL A 4 7.75 -23.85 -24.00
N LYS A 5 8.53 -23.12 -23.20
CA LYS A 5 8.34 -21.69 -22.89
C LYS A 5 6.89 -21.18 -23.04
N LEU A 6 6.23 -20.91 -21.92
CA LEU A 6 5.26 -19.82 -21.83
C LEU A 6 5.74 -18.85 -20.74
N SER A 7 6.69 -17.99 -21.11
CA SER A 7 6.99 -16.79 -20.35
C SER A 7 5.76 -15.90 -20.42
N LYS A 8 4.99 -15.84 -19.34
CA LYS A 8 3.85 -14.92 -19.25
C LYS A 8 4.38 -13.49 -19.36
N ASN A 9 4.17 -12.91 -20.53
CA ASN A 9 4.52 -11.55 -20.89
C ASN A 9 3.89 -10.64 -19.83
N ARG A 10 4.71 -9.92 -19.06
CA ARG A 10 4.23 -8.80 -18.24
C ARG A 10 4.06 -7.65 -19.20
N GLU A 11 2.89 -7.63 -19.84
CA GLU A 11 2.43 -6.44 -20.53
C GLU A 11 2.31 -5.35 -19.48
N ALA A 12 3.14 -4.32 -19.67
CA ALA A 12 3.06 -3.07 -18.93
C ALA A 12 1.78 -2.38 -19.38
N GLU A 13 0.68 -2.66 -18.69
CA GLU A 13 -0.52 -1.83 -18.73
C GLU A 13 -0.20 -0.54 -17.96
N GLU A 14 0.23 0.48 -18.69
CA GLU A 14 0.14 1.86 -18.23
C GLU A 14 -1.34 2.25 -18.14
N GLY A 15 -1.87 2.46 -16.93
CA GLY A 15 -3.12 3.21 -16.75
C GLY A 15 -4.10 2.76 -15.67
N GLY A 16 -3.82 1.69 -14.92
CA GLY A 16 -4.63 1.30 -13.76
C GLY A 16 -3.96 1.70 -12.44
N ASP A 17 -4.73 2.25 -11.49
CA ASP A 17 -4.34 2.49 -10.09
C ASP A 17 -4.11 1.16 -9.35
N GLU A 18 -3.20 0.33 -9.85
CA GLU A 18 -2.86 -0.94 -9.25
C GLU A 18 -2.00 -0.68 -8.00
N LYS A 19 -2.51 -1.11 -6.84
CA LYS A 19 -1.80 -0.95 -5.57
C LYS A 19 -0.50 -1.72 -5.60
N LYS A 20 0.62 -1.00 -5.41
CA LYS A 20 1.95 -1.60 -5.29
C LYS A 20 2.32 -1.81 -3.81
N ASN A 21 2.85 -2.98 -3.51
CA ASN A 21 3.31 -3.32 -2.17
C ASN A 21 4.58 -2.54 -1.80
N THR A 22 4.63 -2.04 -0.57
CA THR A 22 5.83 -1.40 0.01
C THR A 22 6.13 -2.05 1.35
N SER A 23 7.39 -2.42 1.57
CA SER A 23 7.84 -2.92 2.88
C SER A 23 7.95 -1.76 3.86
N LEU A 24 7.34 -1.91 5.04
CA LEU A 24 7.42 -0.95 6.13
C LEU A 24 7.96 -1.66 7.37
N ARG A 25 9.01 -1.10 7.99
CA ARG A 25 9.57 -1.59 9.25
C ARG A 25 9.07 -0.73 10.40
N LEU A 26 8.41 -1.35 11.37
CA LEU A 26 7.87 -0.68 12.56
C LEU A 26 8.42 -1.33 13.82
N SER A 27 8.49 -0.57 14.90
CA SER A 27 8.72 -1.15 16.23
C SER A 27 7.56 -2.07 16.61
N GLY A 28 7.82 -3.09 17.43
CA GLY A 28 6.77 -4.00 17.91
C GLY A 28 5.65 -3.28 18.67
N LYS A 29 6.01 -2.25 19.47
CA LYS A 29 5.05 -1.42 20.21
C LYS A 29 4.12 -0.67 19.25
N THR A 30 4.67 -0.06 18.21
CA THR A 30 3.90 0.67 17.20
C THR A 30 2.97 -0.26 16.43
N LEU A 31 3.47 -1.41 15.97
CA LEU A 31 2.66 -2.37 15.23
C LEU A 31 1.52 -2.92 16.11
N LYS A 32 1.77 -3.18 17.40
CA LYS A 32 0.72 -3.61 18.34
C LYS A 32 -0.37 -2.55 18.48
N ALA A 33 0.00 -1.29 18.68
CA ALA A 33 -0.96 -0.19 18.78
C ALA A 33 -1.81 -0.04 17.50
N LEU A 34 -1.19 -0.11 16.32
CA LEU A 34 -1.91 -0.05 15.05
C LEU A 34 -2.88 -1.21 14.86
N LYS A 35 -2.50 -2.43 15.27
CA LYS A 35 -3.39 -3.60 15.20
C LYS A 35 -4.59 -3.45 16.11
N MET A 36 -4.40 -2.97 17.34
CA MET A 36 -5.51 -2.71 18.26
C MET A 36 -6.47 -1.68 17.66
N ARG A 37 -5.92 -0.59 17.11
CA ARG A 37 -6.72 0.44 16.48
C ARG A 37 -7.51 -0.08 15.27
N ALA A 38 -6.90 -0.92 14.47
CA ALA A 38 -7.55 -1.56 13.32
C ALA A 38 -8.76 -2.41 13.75
N ILE A 39 -8.67 -3.10 14.89
CA ILE A 39 -9.79 -3.87 15.46
C ILE A 39 -10.90 -2.93 15.96
N GLU A 40 -10.54 -1.88 16.70
CA GLU A 40 -11.50 -0.89 17.22
C GLU A 40 -12.30 -0.18 16.12
N GLU A 41 -11.65 0.09 14.98
CA GLU A 41 -12.23 0.82 13.85
C GLU A 41 -12.80 -0.11 12.75
N ASP A 42 -12.89 -1.42 13.00
CA ASP A 42 -13.32 -2.44 12.02
C ASP A 42 -12.64 -2.28 10.64
N THR A 43 -11.31 -2.18 10.67
CA THR A 43 -10.47 -1.92 9.49
C THR A 43 -9.16 -2.71 9.53
N SER A 44 -8.26 -2.43 8.59
CA SER A 44 -6.93 -3.05 8.53
C SER A 44 -5.81 -2.04 8.77
N VAL A 45 -4.68 -2.53 9.29
CA VAL A 45 -3.45 -1.72 9.43
C VAL A 45 -3.04 -1.11 8.09
N GLN A 46 -3.20 -1.86 6.99
CA GLN A 46 -2.93 -1.36 5.64
C GLN A 46 -3.80 -0.15 5.32
N LYS A 47 -5.11 -0.24 5.53
CA LYS A 47 -6.05 0.85 5.23
C LYS A 47 -5.77 2.10 6.06
N ILE A 48 -5.46 1.93 7.35
CA ILE A 48 -5.05 3.04 8.23
C ILE A 48 -3.82 3.76 7.65
N VAL A 49 -2.78 3.00 7.28
CA VAL A 49 -1.53 3.57 6.76
C VAL A 49 -1.75 4.23 5.39
N GLU A 50 -2.51 3.61 4.48
CA GLU A 50 -2.87 4.19 3.19
C GLU A 50 -3.57 5.55 3.37
N THR A 51 -4.58 5.62 4.24
CA THR A 51 -5.32 6.86 4.51
C THR A 51 -4.43 7.94 5.11
N LEU A 52 -3.57 7.60 6.08
CA LEU A 52 -2.63 8.56 6.66
C LEU A 52 -1.66 9.14 5.62
N ILE A 53 -1.17 8.31 4.68
CA ILE A 53 -0.28 8.73 3.60
C ILE A 53 -1.03 9.64 2.62
N GLU A 54 -2.22 9.25 2.18
CA GLU A 54 -3.06 10.07 1.28
C GLU A 54 -3.34 11.44 1.90
N ASP A 55 -3.74 11.49 3.17
CA ASP A 55 -4.04 12.73 3.87
C ASP A 55 -2.81 13.61 4.03
N TYR A 56 -1.65 13.02 4.35
CA TYR A 56 -0.38 13.75 4.42
C TYR A 56 -0.03 14.40 3.07
N LEU A 57 -0.15 13.67 1.96
CA LEU A 57 0.14 14.16 0.62
C LEU A 57 -0.88 15.23 0.16
N ARG A 58 -2.17 15.04 0.48
CA ARG A 58 -3.23 16.03 0.17
C ARG A 58 -3.00 17.35 0.91
N LYS A 59 -2.62 17.30 2.20
CA LYS A 59 -2.30 18.51 2.99
C LYS A 59 -1.14 19.30 2.39
N ARG A 60 -0.09 18.61 1.90
CA ARG A 60 1.05 19.23 1.21
C ARG A 60 0.64 19.97 -0.06
N ARG A 61 -0.25 19.38 -0.88
CA ARG A 61 -0.70 20.00 -2.15
C ARG A 61 -1.53 21.27 -1.93
N LYS A 62 -2.29 21.36 -0.83
CA LYS A 62 -3.07 22.56 -0.49
C LYS A 62 -2.22 23.75 -0.05
N LYS A 63 -1.01 23.53 0.48
CA LYS A 63 -0.11 24.62 0.91
C LYS A 63 0.77 25.17 -0.22
N ALA A 64 0.91 24.43 -1.31
CA ALA A 64 1.72 24.80 -2.47
C ALA A 64 0.91 25.45 -3.61
N ARG A 65 -0.40 25.64 -3.42
CA ARG A 65 -1.32 26.39 -4.29
C ARG A 65 -1.73 27.66 -3.56
#